data_AF-A0A2D9TEC2-F1
#
_entry.id   AF-A0A2D9TEC2-F1
#
_cell.length_a   1.000
_cell.length_b   1.000
_cell.length_c   1.000
_cell.angle_alpha   90.00
_cell.angle_beta   90.00
_cell.angle_gamma   90.00
#
_symmetry.space_group_name_H-M   'P 1'
#
loop_
_entity.id
_entity.type
_entity.pdbx_description
1 polymer ?
#
loop_
_entity_poly.entity_id
_entity_poly.type
_entity_poly.pdbx_seq_one_letter_code
_entity_poly.pdbx_strand_id
1 'polypeptide(L)' 'MRVVRGLRDGEEWHLEMVLADTVSIRIRLLADESIVVEGAQLPESLHRPVLAAARAWVSAEQRSA' A
#
# COMPACT_ATOMS: atom_id res chain seq x y z
N MET A 1 8.61 -6.85 -4.72
CA MET A 1 7.83 -5.93 -3.87
C MET A 1 6.60 -6.67 -3.38
N ARG A 2 6.27 -6.56 -2.09
CA ARG A 2 5.08 -7.18 -1.51
C ARG A 2 4.56 -6.35 -0.33
N VAL A 3 3.26 -6.42 -0.09
CA VAL A 3 2.65 -5.95 1.17
C VAL A 3 3.04 -6.96 2.25
N VAL A 4 3.64 -6.50 3.34
CA VAL A 4 4.04 -7.35 4.48
C VAL A 4 3.08 -7.19 5.65
N ARG A 5 2.37 -6.07 5.71
CA ARG A 5 1.35 -5.81 6.72
C ARG A 5 0.32 -4.86 6.13
N GLY A 6 -0.93 -5.06 6.50
CA GLY A 6 -1.97 -4.06 6.27
C GLY A 6 -2.93 -4.04 7.45
N LEU A 7 -3.48 -2.87 7.73
CA LEU A 7 -4.53 -2.66 8.71
C LEU A 7 -5.56 -1.70 8.13
N ARG A 8 -6.81 -1.85 8.56
CA ARG A 8 -7.89 -0.93 8.22
C ARG A 8 -8.16 -0.03 9.41
N ASP A 9 -8.20 1.27 9.18
CA ASP A 9 -8.63 2.28 10.14
C ASP A 9 -9.78 3.09 9.53
N GLY A 10 -11.02 2.74 9.91
CA GLY A 10 -12.23 3.29 9.30
C GLY A 10 -12.33 3.02 7.80
N GLU A 11 -12.23 4.08 7.01
CA GLU A 11 -12.27 4.06 5.54
C GLU A 11 -10.87 3.97 4.90
N GLU A 12 -9.82 4.06 5.71
CA GLU A 12 -8.44 4.05 5.23
C GLU A 12 -7.77 2.69 5.43
N TRP A 13 -6.90 2.32 4.49
CA TRP A 13 -6.02 1.17 4.63
C TRP A 13 -4.58 1.63 4.78
N HIS A 14 -3.94 1.23 5.87
CA HIS A 14 -2.53 1.49 6.13
C HIS A 14 -1.74 0.24 5.80
N LEU A 15 -0.90 0.32 4.78
CA LEU A 15 -0.13 -0.80 4.27
C LEU A 15 1.36 -0.54 4.50
N GLU A 16 2.06 -1.58 4.95
CA GLU A 16 3.50 -1.63 4.97
C GLU A 16 3.97 -2.51 3.81
N MET A 17 4.80 -1.94 2.94
CA MET A 17 5.34 -2.61 1.77
C MET A 17 6.85 -2.65 1.82
N VAL A 18 7.42 -3.80 1.40
CA VAL A 18 8.87 -3.96 1.28
C VAL A 18 9.26 -3.97 -0.20
N LEU A 19 10.15 -3.05 -0.57
CA LEU A 19 10.83 -3.01 -1.87
C LEU A 19 12.28 -3.48 -1.69
N ALA A 20 12.67 -4.46 -2.52
CA ALA A 20 14.03 -5.02 -2.55
C ALA A 20 14.60 -5.35 -1.14
N ASP A 21 13.76 -5.92 -0.27
CA ASP A 21 14.08 -6.40 1.08
C ASP A 21 14.67 -5.36 2.07
N THR A 22 14.72 -4.08 1.71
CA THR A 22 15.37 -3.03 2.51
C THR A 22 14.55 -1.77 2.71
N VAL A 23 13.63 -1.44 1.80
CA VAL A 23 12.83 -0.22 1.90
C VAL A 23 11.42 -0.57 2.40
N SER A 24 11.12 -0.20 3.64
CA SER A 24 9.75 -0.21 4.18
C SER A 24 9.06 1.10 3.81
N ILE A 25 7.92 1.00 3.15
CA ILE A 25 7.10 2.13 2.73
C ILE A 25 5.74 1.99 3.37
N ARG A 26 5.28 3.08 4.00
CA ARG A 26 3.91 3.17 4.50
C ARG A 26 3.03 3.83 3.47
N ILE A 27 1.88 3.23 3.22
CA ILE A 27 0.91 3.67 2.22
C ILE A 27 -0.42 3.77 2.91
N ARG A 28 -1.05 4.94 2.81
CA ARG A 28 -2.47 5.10 3.13
C ARG A 28 -3.25 5.06 1.83
N LEU A 29 -4.10 4.06 1.67
CA LEU A 29 -5.08 3.99 0.60
C LEU A 29 -6.42 4.50 1.15
N LEU A 30 -6.91 5.58 0.55
CA LEU A 30 -8.17 6.21 0.89
C LEU A 30 -9.32 5.55 0.11
N ALA A 31 -10.57 5.76 0.56
CA ALA A 31 -11.76 5.21 -0.08
C ALA A 31 -11.98 5.73 -1.52
N ASP A 32 -11.49 6.93 -1.83
CA ASP A 32 -11.45 7.51 -3.18
C ASP A 32 -10.26 7.01 -4.02
N GLU A 33 -9.56 5.98 -3.52
CA GLU A 33 -8.39 5.36 -4.12
C GLU A 33 -7.15 6.27 -4.21
N SER A 34 -7.16 7.40 -3.50
CA SER A 34 -5.99 8.26 -3.33
C SER A 34 -4.94 7.60 -2.45
N ILE A 35 -3.66 7.86 -2.73
CA ILE A 35 -2.53 7.32 -1.97
C ILE A 35 -1.76 8.43 -1.28
N VAL A 36 -1.46 8.25 -0.01
CA VAL A 36 -0.39 8.97 0.68
C VAL A 36 0.76 8.02 0.97
N VAL A 37 1.95 8.33 0.45
CA VAL A 37 3.19 7.58 0.72
C VAL A 37 3.95 8.28 1.85
N GLU A 38 4.14 7.59 2.98
CA GLU A 38 4.84 8.11 4.16
C GLU A 38 6.23 7.46 4.28
N GLY A 39 7.27 8.28 4.51
CA GLY A 39 8.59 7.83 4.97
C GLY A 39 9.72 7.77 3.92
N ALA A 40 9.42 7.76 2.62
CA ALA A 40 10.44 7.84 1.57
C ALA A 40 9.88 8.49 0.30
N GLN A 41 10.69 9.32 -0.36
CA GLN A 41 10.39 9.74 -1.75
C GLN A 41 10.47 8.50 -2.64
N LEU A 42 9.32 7.89 -2.89
CA LEU A 42 9.20 6.80 -3.84
C LEU A 42 9.46 7.35 -5.26
N PRO A 43 10.42 6.80 -6.03
CA PRO A 43 10.60 7.15 -7.43
C PRO A 43 9.29 7.05 -8.21
N GLU A 44 9.00 8.00 -9.09
CA GLU A 44 7.73 8.05 -9.85
C GLU A 44 7.47 6.76 -10.64
N SER A 45 8.53 6.13 -11.16
CA SER A 45 8.49 4.83 -11.85
C SER A 45 7.93 3.69 -10.98
N LEU A 46 8.00 3.82 -9.65
CA LEU A 46 7.53 2.83 -8.70
C LEU A 46 6.12 3.15 -8.15
N HIS A 47 5.56 4.34 -8.41
CA HIS A 47 4.22 4.72 -7.93
C HIS A 47 3.13 3.76 -8.43
N ARG A 48 3.08 3.54 -9.76
CA ARG A 48 2.08 2.64 -10.36
C ARG A 48 2.20 1.18 -9.87
N PRO A 49 3.39 0.55 -9.86
CA PRO A 49 3.56 -0.77 -9.28
C PRO A 49 3.13 -0.86 -7.82
N VAL A 50 3.51 0.13 -7.01
CA VAL A 50 3.17 0.19 -5.58
C VAL A 50 1.65 0.26 -5.40
N LEU A 51 0.96 1.11 -6.17
CA LEU A 51 -0.49 1.21 -6.14
C LEU A 51 -1.17 -0.09 -6.56
N ALA A 52 -0.71 -0.72 -7.65
CA ALA A 52 -1.28 -1.96 -8.13
C ALA A 52 -1.19 -3.08 -7.08
N ALA A 53 -0.04 -3.18 -6.39
CA ALA A 53 0.16 -4.15 -5.33
C ALA A 53 -0.67 -3.85 -4.08
N ALA A 54 -0.77 -2.58 -3.67
CA ALA A 54 -1.63 -2.13 -2.57
C ALA A 54 -3.12 -2.49 -2.83
N ARG A 55 -3.62 -2.16 -4.03
CA ARG A 55 -5.00 -2.48 -4.44
C ARG A 55 -5.27 -3.98 -4.46
N ALA A 56 -4.38 -4.76 -5.08
CA ALA A 56 -4.54 -6.20 -5.16
C ALA A 56 -4.63 -6.85 -3.77
N TRP A 57 -3.85 -6.35 -2.81
CA TRP A 57 -3.91 -6.80 -1.43
C TRP A 57 -5.24 -6.42 -0.75
N VAL A 58 -5.66 -5.15 -0.82
CA VAL A 58 -6.93 -4.69 -0.24
C VAL A 58 -8.13 -5.45 -0.82
N SER A 59 -8.15 -5.69 -2.13
CA SER A 59 -9.19 -6.50 -2.78
C SER A 59 -9.16 -7.97 -2.38
N ALA A 60 -8.02 -8.51 -1.94
CA ALA A 60 -7.95 -9.86 -1.40
C ALA A 60 -8.50 -9.92 0.03
N GLU A 61 -8.17 -8.94 0.88
CA GLU A 61 -8.69 -8.82 2.24
C GLU A 61 -10.20 -8.62 2.28
N GLN A 62 -10.74 -7.72 1.45
CA GLN A 62 -12.18 -7.46 1.38
C GLN A 62 -13.01 -8.68 0.97
N ARG A 63 -12.42 -9.63 0.23
CA ARG A 63 -13.08 -10.88 -0.15
C ARG A 63 -13.03 -11.94 0.95
N SER A 64 -12.16 -11.75 1.94
CA SER A 64 -11.90 -12.71 3.02
C SER A 64 -12.60 -12.34 4.33
N ALA A 65 -13.26 -11.17 4.38
CA ALA A 65 -14.05 -10.64 5.49
C ALA A 65 -15.55 -10.87 5.29
#